data_AF-A0A9X1DMP4-F1
#
_entry.id   AF-A0A9X1DMP4-F1
#
_cell.length_a   1.000
_cell.length_b   1.000
_cell.length_c   1.000
_cell.angle_alpha   90.00
_cell.angle_beta   90.00
_cell.angle_gamma   90.00
#
_symmetry.space_group_name_H-M   'P 1'
#
loop_
_entity.id
_entity.type
_entity.pdbx_description
1 polymer ?
#
loop_
_entity_poly.entity_id
_entity_poly.type
_entity_poly.pdbx_seq_one_letter_code
_entity_poly.pdbx_strand_id
1 'polypeptide(L)'
;MILRDEKKESEGADLHVCFSLFEIPGIKEPILELIHNSKSANKKVLDIFHYECTRTGTKFKSNEVVRSSSNPFINIQIMYPVITDEDFWKKLGEKYAMSITIGILARFHESSPLSALSLVPIEIFSNMFLHSEKTGVNLEPAMQKVKRLPEKKKFLLKKPAITKRKEAEVFLDYHIFIEELEERNKIKLIGDLHIKNIGTEVLRNPVICLRSSPSESIKISGQILPPNVAETLGVMKNEETKGWKYMNEEWFEEMEKGETWICPIQSKNINPRQTESLTNLQISVLQPEENSNIRVEAFVFFKEQDLEISSSNQISLLLTKKQ
;
A
#
# COMPACT_ATOMS: atom_id res chain seq x y z
N MET A 1 -36.22 6.69 0.73
CA MET A 1 -35.66 7.81 -0.04
C MET A 1 -34.23 7.42 -0.40
N ILE A 2 -33.99 6.98 -1.63
CA ILE A 2 -32.69 6.48 -2.08
C ILE A 2 -31.86 7.69 -2.48
N LEU A 3 -30.94 8.11 -1.61
CA LEU A 3 -29.92 9.09 -1.98
C LEU A 3 -28.91 8.37 -2.89
N ARG A 4 -29.15 8.44 -4.19
CA ARG A 4 -28.11 8.21 -5.20
C ARG A 4 -27.22 9.45 -5.21
N ASP A 5 -26.19 9.45 -4.38
CA ASP A 5 -25.03 10.30 -4.64
C ASP A 5 -24.25 9.64 -5.77
N GLU A 6 -24.53 10.05 -7.01
CA GLU A 6 -23.65 9.77 -8.14
C GLU A 6 -22.36 10.56 -7.95
N LYS A 7 -21.45 10.05 -7.12
CA LYS A 7 -20.05 10.50 -7.09
C LYS A 7 -19.51 10.38 -8.52
N LYS A 8 -19.10 11.50 -9.09
CA LYS A 8 -18.43 11.56 -10.41
C LYS A 8 -17.30 10.54 -10.45
N GLU A 9 -17.47 9.50 -11.25
CA GLU A 9 -16.43 8.52 -11.56
C GLU A 9 -15.29 9.23 -12.30
N SER A 10 -14.05 9.12 -11.81
CA SER A 10 -12.86 9.65 -12.50
C SER A 10 -12.67 8.93 -13.84
N GLU A 11 -12.69 9.67 -14.95
CA GLU A 11 -12.61 9.08 -16.30
C GLU A 11 -11.31 8.27 -16.55
N GLY A 12 -10.26 8.48 -15.75
CA GLY A 12 -8.95 7.81 -15.89
C GLY A 12 -8.65 6.69 -14.89
N ALA A 13 -9.61 6.19 -14.10
CA ALA A 13 -9.32 5.14 -13.12
C ALA A 13 -9.36 3.72 -13.72
N ASP A 14 -8.37 2.89 -13.37
CA ASP A 14 -8.30 1.47 -13.78
C ASP A 14 -9.38 0.58 -13.15
N LEU A 15 -9.97 1.02 -12.03
CA LEU A 15 -11.11 0.41 -11.35
C LEU A 15 -11.81 1.44 -10.46
N HIS A 16 -13.13 1.52 -10.56
CA HIS A 16 -13.96 2.17 -9.55
C HIS A 16 -14.44 1.16 -8.52
N VAL A 17 -14.11 1.37 -7.24
CA VAL A 17 -14.64 0.58 -6.13
C VAL A 17 -15.55 1.46 -5.29
N CYS A 18 -16.79 1.01 -5.08
CA CYS A 18 -17.73 1.63 -4.16
C CYS A 18 -18.02 0.67 -3.01
N PHE A 19 -18.17 1.20 -1.81
CA PHE A 19 -18.55 0.43 -0.62
C PHE A 19 -19.90 0.94 -0.13
N SER A 20 -20.79 0.01 0.19
CA SER A 20 -22.10 0.33 0.79
C SER A 20 -22.39 -0.62 1.93
N LEU A 21 -22.89 -0.09 3.03
CA LEU A 21 -23.30 -0.87 4.20
C LEU A 21 -24.81 -0.69 4.40
N PHE A 22 -25.53 -1.79 4.60
CA PHE A 22 -26.98 -1.79 4.80
C PHE A 22 -27.36 -2.63 6.01
N GLU A 23 -27.98 -2.00 7.01
CA GLU A 23 -28.63 -2.74 8.09
C GLU A 23 -29.94 -3.32 7.55
N ILE A 24 -30.09 -4.65 7.62
CA ILE A 24 -31.28 -5.36 7.14
C ILE A 24 -31.98 -6.05 8.31
N PRO A 25 -33.19 -5.61 8.68
CA PRO A 25 -34.00 -6.32 9.65
C PRO A 25 -34.31 -7.75 9.18
N GLY A 26 -34.07 -8.74 10.04
CA GLY A 26 -34.46 -10.14 9.81
C GLY A 26 -33.42 -11.04 9.13
N ILE A 27 -32.27 -10.53 8.69
CA ILE A 27 -31.13 -11.40 8.39
C ILE A 27 -30.44 -11.78 9.71
N LYS A 28 -29.89 -13.00 9.78
CA LYS A 28 -29.18 -13.51 10.96
C LYS A 28 -27.66 -13.37 10.85
N GLU A 29 -27.17 -13.26 9.62
CA GLU A 29 -25.75 -13.24 9.28
C GLU A 29 -25.54 -12.22 8.17
N PRO A 30 -24.36 -11.57 8.11
CA PRO A 30 -24.08 -10.63 7.05
C PRO A 30 -23.97 -11.30 5.68
N ILE A 31 -24.41 -10.57 4.66
CA ILE A 31 -24.38 -11.00 3.25
C ILE A 31 -23.51 -10.01 2.49
N LEU A 32 -22.55 -10.54 1.74
CA LEU A 32 -21.72 -9.77 0.83
C LEU A 32 -22.28 -9.87 -0.59
N GLU A 33 -22.57 -8.74 -1.20
CA GLU A 33 -23.07 -8.65 -2.56
C GLU A 33 -22.19 -7.77 -3.43
N LEU A 34 -21.77 -8.28 -4.58
CA LEU A 34 -21.01 -7.54 -5.58
C LEU A 34 -21.88 -7.16 -6.76
N ILE A 35 -21.93 -5.87 -7.07
CA ILE A 35 -22.55 -5.36 -8.30
C ILE A 35 -21.44 -4.90 -9.23
N HIS A 36 -21.39 -5.43 -10.46
CA HIS A 36 -20.27 -5.18 -11.38
C HIS A 36 -20.72 -5.06 -12.85
N ASN A 37 -19.87 -4.53 -13.72
CA ASN A 37 -20.07 -4.62 -15.18
C ASN A 37 -19.51 -5.91 -15.79
N SER A 38 -19.89 -6.18 -17.04
CA SER A 38 -19.51 -7.36 -17.84
C SER A 38 -18.06 -7.35 -18.36
N LYS A 39 -17.07 -7.04 -17.52
CA LYS A 39 -15.64 -7.06 -17.93
C LYS A 39 -14.96 -8.36 -17.51
N SER A 40 -14.15 -8.93 -18.40
CA SER A 40 -13.37 -10.16 -18.16
C SER A 40 -12.47 -10.07 -16.92
N ALA A 41 -11.87 -8.89 -16.67
CA ALA A 41 -11.06 -8.62 -15.49
C ALA A 41 -11.87 -8.69 -14.16
N ASN A 42 -13.20 -8.53 -14.19
CA ASN A 42 -14.04 -8.69 -13.01
C ASN A 42 -14.23 -10.17 -12.65
N LYS A 43 -14.18 -11.09 -13.62
CA LYS A 43 -14.42 -12.52 -13.38
C LYS A 43 -13.46 -13.12 -12.34
N LYS A 44 -12.17 -12.81 -12.44
CA LYS A 44 -11.17 -13.26 -11.45
C LYS A 44 -11.48 -12.75 -10.04
N VAL A 45 -11.95 -11.50 -9.94
CA VAL A 45 -12.33 -10.90 -8.65
C VAL A 45 -13.52 -11.66 -8.07
N LEU A 46 -14.55 -11.91 -8.89
CA LEU A 46 -15.72 -12.69 -8.47
C LEU A 46 -15.35 -14.10 -7.99
N ASP A 47 -14.48 -14.80 -8.73
CA ASP A 47 -14.03 -16.15 -8.37
C ASP A 47 -13.33 -16.17 -6.99
N ILE A 48 -12.50 -15.17 -6.72
CA ILE A 48 -11.78 -15.03 -5.44
C ILE A 48 -12.73 -14.68 -4.30
N PHE A 49 -13.61 -13.70 -4.49
CA PHE A 49 -14.60 -13.35 -3.47
C PHE A 49 -15.53 -14.52 -3.18
N HIS A 50 -15.96 -15.26 -4.21
CA HIS A 50 -16.76 -16.46 -4.04
C HIS A 50 -16.01 -17.52 -3.22
N TYR A 51 -14.74 -17.77 -3.54
CA TYR A 51 -13.89 -18.72 -2.80
C TYR A 51 -13.71 -18.31 -1.33
N GLU A 52 -13.33 -17.06 -1.05
CA GLU A 52 -13.09 -16.57 0.31
C GLU A 52 -14.37 -16.52 1.15
N CYS A 53 -15.49 -16.09 0.57
CA CYS A 53 -16.77 -16.10 1.28
C CYS A 53 -17.22 -17.53 1.59
N THR A 54 -17.05 -18.47 0.64
CA THR A 54 -17.36 -19.89 0.87
C THR A 54 -16.50 -20.46 2.00
N ARG A 55 -15.18 -20.23 1.94
CA ARG A 55 -14.21 -20.71 2.93
C ARG A 55 -14.51 -20.20 4.34
N THR A 56 -14.99 -18.97 4.44
CA THR A 56 -15.24 -18.29 5.71
C THR A 56 -16.70 -18.37 6.16
N GLY A 57 -17.58 -19.07 5.42
CA GLY A 57 -18.99 -19.22 5.75
C GLY A 57 -19.83 -17.94 5.59
N THR A 58 -19.37 -16.98 4.79
CA THR A 58 -20.16 -15.79 4.44
C THR A 58 -21.04 -16.06 3.23
N LYS A 59 -22.30 -15.62 3.29
CA LYS A 59 -23.19 -15.62 2.13
C LYS A 59 -22.73 -14.60 1.10
N PHE A 60 -22.49 -15.06 -0.12
CA PHE A 60 -22.01 -14.24 -1.22
C PHE A 60 -23.02 -14.21 -2.37
N LYS A 61 -23.19 -13.03 -2.98
CA LYS A 61 -23.97 -12.83 -4.20
C LYS A 61 -23.18 -11.94 -5.17
N SER A 62 -23.39 -12.17 -6.46
CA SER A 62 -22.86 -11.30 -7.52
C SER A 62 -23.96 -11.00 -8.53
N ASN A 63 -24.12 -9.71 -8.87
CA ASN A 63 -25.06 -9.26 -9.87
C ASN A 63 -24.33 -8.42 -10.93
N GLU A 64 -24.51 -8.81 -12.18
CA GLU A 64 -23.99 -8.07 -13.31
C GLU A 64 -24.99 -7.00 -13.75
N VAL A 65 -24.51 -5.78 -14.01
CA VAL A 65 -25.32 -4.65 -14.47
C VAL A 65 -24.68 -4.03 -15.70
N VAL A 66 -25.51 -3.78 -16.72
CA VAL A 66 -25.11 -3.03 -17.92
C VAL A 66 -25.10 -1.53 -17.57
N ARG A 67 -23.93 -0.89 -17.64
CA ARG A 67 -23.76 0.56 -17.47
C ARG A 67 -23.21 1.19 -18.74
N SER A 68 -23.49 2.49 -18.92
CA SER A 68 -23.01 3.30 -20.03
C SER A 68 -21.52 3.67 -19.94
N SER A 69 -20.93 3.68 -18.74
CA SER A 69 -19.50 3.97 -18.57
C SER A 69 -18.65 2.77 -18.98
N SER A 70 -17.60 3.04 -19.74
CA SER A 70 -16.68 2.01 -20.22
C SER A 70 -15.67 1.57 -19.16
N ASN A 71 -15.56 2.27 -18.03
CA ASN A 71 -14.57 1.97 -16.99
C ASN A 71 -14.99 0.76 -16.13
N PRO A 72 -14.05 -0.08 -15.68
CA PRO A 72 -14.39 -1.19 -14.82
C PRO A 72 -14.91 -0.70 -13.47
N PHE A 73 -15.99 -1.30 -12.97
CA PHE A 73 -16.55 -0.94 -11.67
C PHE A 73 -16.93 -2.17 -10.86
N ILE A 74 -16.79 -2.06 -9.54
CA ILE A 74 -17.29 -3.02 -8.55
C ILE A 74 -17.90 -2.22 -7.39
N ASN A 75 -19.17 -2.45 -7.10
CA ASN A 75 -19.82 -2.00 -5.87
C ASN A 75 -19.92 -3.16 -4.89
N ILE A 76 -19.31 -2.99 -3.73
CA ILE A 76 -19.22 -3.96 -2.65
C ILE A 76 -20.25 -3.58 -1.59
N GLN A 77 -21.31 -4.37 -1.51
CA GLN A 77 -22.41 -4.16 -0.58
C GLN A 77 -22.34 -5.16 0.57
N ILE A 78 -22.28 -4.65 1.80
CA ILE A 78 -22.31 -5.46 3.01
C ILE A 78 -23.67 -5.22 3.67
N MET A 79 -24.54 -6.23 3.58
CA MET A 79 -25.79 -6.26 4.34
C MET A 79 -25.51 -6.91 5.69
N TYR A 80 -25.91 -6.28 6.79
CA TYR A 80 -25.67 -6.76 8.15
C TYR A 80 -26.95 -6.80 8.99
N PRO A 81 -27.08 -7.74 9.96
CA PRO A 81 -28.24 -7.82 10.83
C PRO A 81 -28.31 -6.62 11.78
N VAL A 82 -29.46 -6.37 12.38
CA VAL A 82 -29.56 -5.39 13.48
C VAL A 82 -28.58 -5.77 14.58
N ILE A 83 -27.69 -4.84 14.93
CA ILE A 83 -26.52 -5.14 15.77
C ILE A 83 -26.89 -4.96 17.23
N THR A 84 -26.63 -6.01 18.02
CA THR A 84 -26.76 -5.98 19.49
C THR A 84 -25.46 -6.35 20.20
N ASP A 85 -24.41 -6.71 19.46
CA ASP A 85 -23.10 -7.16 19.95
C ASP A 85 -22.01 -6.17 19.53
N GLU A 86 -21.27 -5.62 20.51
CA GLU A 86 -20.19 -4.65 20.27
C GLU A 86 -18.99 -5.27 19.52
N ASP A 87 -18.78 -6.59 19.66
CA ASP A 87 -17.68 -7.30 18.99
C ASP A 87 -17.96 -7.58 17.50
N PHE A 88 -19.21 -7.37 17.06
CA PHE A 88 -19.63 -7.68 15.70
C PHE A 88 -18.77 -6.94 14.66
N TRP A 89 -18.57 -5.63 14.83
CA TRP A 89 -17.83 -4.81 13.88
C TRP A 89 -16.36 -5.19 13.77
N LYS A 90 -15.74 -5.61 14.87
CA LYS A 90 -14.36 -6.07 14.89
C LYS A 90 -14.21 -7.35 14.07
N LYS A 91 -15.06 -8.35 14.34
CA LYS A 91 -15.08 -9.64 13.62
C LYS A 91 -15.43 -9.46 12.14
N LEU A 92 -16.38 -8.57 11.85
CA LEU A 92 -16.81 -8.26 10.49
C LEU A 92 -15.73 -7.55 9.70
N GLY A 93 -15.11 -6.54 10.31
CA GLY A 93 -14.04 -5.74 9.74
C GLY A 93 -12.84 -6.58 9.35
N GLU A 94 -12.33 -7.40 10.28
CA GLU A 94 -11.18 -8.29 10.01
C GLU A 94 -11.46 -9.27 8.86
N LYS A 95 -12.66 -9.87 8.85
CA LYS A 95 -13.06 -10.88 7.86
C LYS A 95 -13.25 -10.29 6.46
N TYR A 96 -13.96 -9.17 6.34
CA TYR A 96 -14.30 -8.60 5.04
C TYR A 96 -13.22 -7.70 4.47
N ALA A 97 -12.50 -6.94 5.30
CA ALA A 97 -11.36 -6.16 4.81
C ALA A 97 -10.34 -7.06 4.10
N MET A 98 -10.06 -8.25 4.65
CA MET A 98 -9.15 -9.20 4.02
C MET A 98 -9.68 -9.73 2.68
N SER A 99 -10.93 -10.18 2.63
CA SER A 99 -11.54 -10.72 1.39
C SER A 99 -11.59 -9.65 0.28
N ILE A 100 -11.89 -8.41 0.67
CA ILE A 100 -11.94 -7.25 -0.21
C ILE A 100 -10.56 -6.91 -0.75
N THR A 101 -9.56 -6.81 0.14
CA THR A 101 -8.18 -6.51 -0.23
C THR A 101 -7.61 -7.57 -1.18
N ILE A 102 -7.78 -8.86 -0.89
CA ILE A 102 -7.30 -9.95 -1.76
C ILE A 102 -7.96 -9.88 -3.13
N GLY A 103 -9.29 -9.67 -3.19
CA GLY A 103 -10.01 -9.59 -4.44
C GLY A 103 -9.61 -8.39 -5.31
N ILE A 104 -9.41 -7.22 -4.70
CA ILE A 104 -8.93 -6.03 -5.41
C ILE A 104 -7.49 -6.21 -5.89
N LEU A 105 -6.58 -6.69 -5.04
CA LEU A 105 -5.18 -6.92 -5.42
C LEU A 105 -5.05 -7.93 -6.55
N ALA A 106 -5.77 -9.04 -6.47
CA ALA A 106 -5.73 -10.07 -7.50
C ALA A 106 -6.23 -9.59 -8.87
N ARG A 107 -7.10 -8.57 -8.89
CA ARG A 107 -7.51 -7.90 -10.12
C ARG A 107 -6.35 -7.22 -10.83
N PHE A 108 -5.56 -6.46 -10.08
CA PHE A 108 -4.45 -5.67 -10.62
C PHE A 108 -3.21 -6.53 -10.93
N HIS A 109 -3.22 -7.78 -10.47
CA HIS A 109 -2.09 -8.69 -10.56
C HIS A 109 -2.04 -9.51 -11.88
N GLU A 110 -2.45 -8.95 -13.03
CA GLU A 110 -2.57 -9.72 -14.27
C GLU A 110 -1.25 -10.20 -14.90
N SER A 111 -0.08 -9.76 -14.43
CA SER A 111 1.22 -10.02 -15.09
C SER A 111 2.38 -10.43 -14.17
N SER A 112 2.17 -10.59 -12.86
CA SER A 112 3.23 -10.94 -11.90
C SER A 112 3.12 -12.41 -11.43
N PRO A 113 4.24 -13.11 -11.14
CA PRO A 113 4.25 -14.49 -10.64
C PRO A 113 4.04 -14.60 -9.12
N LEU A 114 3.84 -13.49 -8.40
CA LEU A 114 3.69 -13.48 -6.96
C LEU A 114 2.26 -13.85 -6.51
N SER A 115 2.09 -14.39 -5.30
CA SER A 115 0.76 -14.65 -4.76
C SER A 115 0.15 -13.33 -4.26
N ALA A 116 -1.16 -13.11 -4.38
CA ALA A 116 -1.82 -11.95 -3.76
C ALA A 116 -1.54 -11.87 -2.24
N LEU A 117 -1.23 -13.01 -1.60
CA LEU A 117 -0.83 -13.10 -0.21
C LEU A 117 0.54 -12.49 0.10
N SER A 118 1.44 -12.31 -0.88
CA SER A 118 2.74 -11.66 -0.67
C SER A 118 2.64 -10.13 -0.52
N LEU A 119 1.44 -9.58 -0.74
CA LEU A 119 1.14 -8.14 -0.61
C LEU A 119 0.36 -7.84 0.68
N VAL A 120 0.06 -8.86 1.48
CA VAL A 120 -0.65 -8.72 2.76
C VAL A 120 0.39 -8.71 3.89
N PRO A 121 0.39 -7.69 4.77
CA PRO A 121 1.29 -7.63 5.93
C PRO A 121 1.24 -8.90 6.79
N ILE A 122 2.41 -9.40 7.22
CA ILE A 122 2.55 -10.67 7.98
C ILE A 122 1.78 -10.61 9.32
N GLU A 123 1.61 -9.40 9.85
CA GLU A 123 0.93 -9.11 11.11
C GLU A 123 -0.54 -9.57 11.06
N ILE A 124 -1.17 -9.55 9.87
CA ILE A 124 -2.55 -10.03 9.65
C ILE A 124 -2.65 -11.56 9.76
N PHE A 125 -1.55 -12.29 9.50
CA PHE A 125 -1.53 -13.75 9.63
C PHE A 125 -1.46 -14.23 11.09
N SER A 126 -1.03 -13.37 12.02
CA SER A 126 -0.93 -13.74 13.45
C SER A 126 -2.30 -14.02 14.09
N ASN A 127 -3.35 -13.32 13.64
CA ASN A 127 -4.74 -13.60 14.02
C ASN A 127 -5.33 -14.85 13.32
N MET A 128 -4.62 -15.44 12.36
CA MET A 128 -5.15 -16.46 11.46
C MET A 128 -4.92 -17.90 11.95
N PHE A 129 -3.92 -18.13 12.83
CA PHE A 129 -3.51 -19.48 13.26
C PHE A 129 -3.85 -19.83 14.72
N LEU A 130 -4.46 -18.91 15.48
CA LEU A 130 -4.76 -19.11 16.91
C LEU A 130 -6.16 -19.65 17.22
N HIS A 131 -7.00 -19.92 16.21
CA HIS A 131 -8.27 -20.64 16.40
C HIS A 131 -8.33 -21.93 15.59
N SER A 132 -7.42 -22.85 15.90
CA SER A 132 -7.62 -24.27 15.66
C SER A 132 -7.30 -25.04 16.93
N GLU A 133 -8.14 -24.90 17.96
CA GLU A 133 -8.20 -25.90 19.02
C GLU A 133 -9.26 -26.96 18.69
N LYS A 134 -8.74 -28.18 18.53
CA LYS A 134 -9.36 -29.52 18.65
C LYS A 134 -9.44 -30.34 17.37
N THR A 135 -8.26 -30.81 16.95
CA THR A 135 -8.11 -32.26 16.70
C THR A 135 -6.66 -32.63 16.96
N GLY A 136 -6.41 -33.33 18.07
CA GLY A 136 -5.11 -33.92 18.34
C GLY A 136 -4.83 -35.01 17.32
N VAL A 137 -3.69 -34.92 16.65
CA VAL A 137 -3.07 -36.08 16.00
C VAL A 137 -1.61 -36.09 16.41
N ASN A 138 -1.30 -37.07 17.26
CA ASN A 138 0.04 -37.47 17.66
C ASN A 138 0.88 -37.76 16.41
N LEU A 139 2.04 -37.10 16.31
CA LEU A 139 3.09 -37.47 15.36
C LEU A 139 4.14 -38.28 16.11
N GLU A 140 3.96 -39.60 16.15
CA GLU A 140 5.08 -40.52 16.37
C GLU A 140 5.77 -40.87 15.04
N PRO A 141 7.10 -41.09 15.04
CA PRO A 141 7.87 -41.32 13.83
C PRO A 141 7.87 -42.81 13.46
N ALA A 142 7.21 -43.18 12.35
CA ALA A 142 7.34 -44.51 11.77
C ALA A 142 8.09 -44.46 10.43
N MET A 143 9.37 -44.81 10.48
CA MET A 143 10.14 -45.21 9.31
C MET A 143 9.59 -46.53 8.72
N GLN A 144 9.73 -46.65 7.39
CA GLN A 144 9.61 -47.85 6.54
C GLN A 144 8.21 -48.26 6.04
N LYS A 145 7.94 -47.98 4.76
CA LYS A 145 8.01 -48.98 3.67
C LYS A 145 7.83 -48.33 2.30
N VAL A 146 8.88 -48.43 1.49
CA VAL A 146 8.92 -48.04 0.08
C VAL A 146 8.00 -48.95 -0.73
N LYS A 147 6.98 -48.37 -1.38
CA LYS A 147 6.31 -48.96 -2.55
C LYS A 147 6.50 -48.02 -3.74
N ARG A 148 7.16 -48.54 -4.77
CA ARG A 148 7.51 -47.85 -6.02
C ARG A 148 6.25 -47.56 -6.85
N LEU A 149 6.14 -46.34 -7.38
CA LEU A 149 5.31 -45.94 -8.53
C LEU A 149 6.21 -45.12 -9.49
N PRO A 150 5.90 -44.99 -10.79
CA PRO A 150 6.86 -45.15 -11.87
C PRO A 150 7.47 -43.82 -12.33
N GLU A 151 8.66 -43.96 -12.89
CA GLU A 151 9.46 -43.08 -13.74
C GLU A 151 8.96 -41.64 -13.98
N LYS A 152 9.73 -40.71 -13.41
CA LYS A 152 9.72 -39.27 -13.69
C LYS A 152 9.86 -38.99 -15.20
N LYS A 153 8.79 -38.53 -15.85
CA LYS A 153 8.92 -37.66 -17.02
C LYS A 153 9.61 -36.37 -16.57
N LYS A 154 10.86 -36.16 -17.00
CA LYS A 154 11.57 -34.89 -16.84
C LYS A 154 10.81 -33.79 -17.59
N PHE A 155 10.01 -33.02 -16.88
CA PHE A 155 9.59 -31.70 -17.36
C PHE A 155 10.86 -30.85 -17.45
N LEU A 156 11.35 -30.64 -18.66
CA LEU A 156 12.32 -29.58 -18.95
C LEU A 156 11.58 -28.25 -18.80
N LEU A 157 11.55 -27.73 -17.56
CA LEU A 157 11.28 -26.32 -17.32
C LEU A 157 12.38 -25.53 -18.02
N LYS A 158 12.06 -24.98 -19.20
CA LYS A 158 12.85 -23.89 -19.79
C LYS A 158 12.96 -22.83 -18.70
N LYS A 159 14.18 -22.56 -18.21
CA LYS A 159 14.43 -21.40 -17.34
C LYS A 159 13.85 -20.18 -18.08
N PRO A 160 12.88 -19.45 -17.52
CA PRO A 160 12.42 -18.23 -18.15
C PRO A 160 13.64 -17.32 -18.31
N ALA A 161 13.87 -16.84 -19.53
CA ALA A 161 14.86 -15.81 -19.75
C ALA A 161 14.47 -14.62 -18.88
N ILE A 162 15.30 -14.30 -17.88
CA ILE A 162 15.05 -13.15 -17.01
C ILE A 162 15.27 -11.91 -17.87
N THR A 163 14.20 -11.38 -18.44
CA THR A 163 14.21 -10.09 -19.13
C THR A 163 14.68 -9.04 -18.14
N LYS A 164 15.80 -8.37 -18.47
CA LYS A 164 16.36 -7.27 -17.70
C LYS A 164 15.33 -6.13 -17.63
N ARG A 165 14.85 -5.85 -16.42
CA ARG A 165 13.86 -4.80 -16.12
C ARG A 165 14.37 -3.92 -14.99
N LYS A 166 14.32 -2.61 -15.20
CA LYS A 166 14.62 -1.58 -14.20
C LYS A 166 13.29 -1.00 -13.74
N GLU A 167 12.79 -1.49 -12.62
CA GLU A 167 11.47 -1.13 -12.11
C GLU A 167 11.54 -1.02 -10.59
N ALA A 168 10.88 -0.01 -10.03
CA ALA A 168 10.72 0.14 -8.60
C ALA A 168 9.28 0.52 -8.25
N GLU A 169 8.85 0.13 -7.05
CA GLU A 169 7.63 0.58 -6.41
C GLU A 169 8.04 1.53 -5.29
N VAL A 170 7.47 2.73 -5.27
CA VAL A 170 7.74 3.76 -4.26
C VAL A 170 6.44 4.10 -3.56
N PHE A 171 6.46 4.21 -2.24
CA PHE A 171 5.29 4.63 -1.45
C PHE A 171 5.70 5.25 -0.11
N LEU A 172 4.84 6.12 0.40
CA LEU A 172 4.93 6.72 1.74
C LEU A 172 4.09 5.92 2.73
N ASP A 173 4.68 5.54 3.85
CA ASP A 173 3.96 5.01 5.03
C ASP A 173 4.05 6.06 6.15
N TYR A 174 2.92 6.56 6.65
CA TYR A 174 2.94 7.71 7.55
C TYR A 174 1.75 7.77 8.50
N HIS A 175 2.00 8.40 9.64
CA HIS A 175 0.99 8.79 10.62
C HIS A 175 0.83 10.31 10.65
N ILE A 176 -0.40 10.76 10.83
CA ILE A 176 -0.74 12.18 10.99
C ILE A 176 -1.05 12.44 12.46
N PHE A 177 -0.39 13.43 13.03
CA PHE A 177 -0.61 13.95 14.36
C PHE A 177 -1.20 15.36 14.25
N ILE A 178 -2.36 15.55 14.88
CA ILE A 178 -3.05 16.83 14.94
C ILE A 178 -3.09 17.24 16.41
N GLU A 179 -2.31 18.26 16.77
CA GLU A 179 -2.36 18.88 18.10
C GLU A 179 -3.36 20.04 18.06
N GLU A 180 -4.51 19.86 18.72
CA GLU A 180 -5.51 20.90 18.93
C GLU A 180 -5.08 21.77 20.13
N LEU A 181 -4.40 22.87 19.86
CA LEU A 181 -4.10 23.92 20.85
C LEU A 181 -4.98 25.14 20.57
N GLU A 182 -5.42 25.83 21.62
CA GLU A 182 -6.44 26.89 21.61
C GLU A 182 -6.18 28.05 20.61
N GLU A 183 -4.93 28.22 20.14
CA GLU A 183 -4.56 29.34 19.25
C GLU A 183 -4.10 28.92 17.84
N ARG A 184 -3.58 27.69 17.62
CA ARG A 184 -3.17 27.16 16.30
C ARG A 184 -3.12 25.64 16.31
N ASN A 185 -3.78 25.00 15.34
CA ASN A 185 -3.60 23.58 15.08
C ASN A 185 -2.17 23.33 14.59
N LYS A 186 -1.41 22.47 15.27
CA LYS A 186 -0.11 21.99 14.77
C LYS A 186 -0.32 20.62 14.15
N ILE A 187 -0.01 20.52 12.86
CA ILE A 187 -0.07 19.26 12.12
C ILE A 187 1.34 18.79 11.86
N LYS A 188 1.63 17.56 12.29
CA LYS A 188 2.89 16.87 12.04
C LYS A 188 2.61 15.52 11.40
N LEU A 189 3.45 15.11 10.49
CA LEU A 189 3.45 13.79 9.91
C LEU A 189 4.79 13.14 10.23
N ILE A 190 4.74 11.88 10.64
CA ILE A 190 5.92 11.07 10.88
C ILE A 190 5.74 9.79 10.11
N GLY A 191 6.72 9.42 9.31
CA GLY A 191 6.63 8.24 8.46
C GLY A 191 7.93 7.91 7.79
N ASP A 192 7.83 6.98 6.84
CA ASP A 192 8.92 6.45 6.05
C ASP A 192 8.58 6.53 4.56
N LEU A 193 9.59 6.72 3.72
CA LEU A 193 9.47 6.53 2.26
C LEU A 193 10.16 5.23 1.89
N HIS A 194 9.42 4.29 1.30
CA HIS A 194 9.93 2.99 0.89
C HIS A 194 10.19 2.95 -0.62
N ILE A 195 11.33 2.36 -1.00
CA ILE A 195 11.77 2.17 -2.38
C ILE A 195 12.04 0.68 -2.57
N LYS A 196 11.11 -0.01 -3.22
CA LYS A 196 11.18 -1.46 -3.43
C LYS A 196 11.58 -1.78 -4.86
N ASN A 197 12.68 -2.50 -5.03
CA ASN A 197 13.09 -2.97 -6.35
C ASN A 197 12.23 -4.18 -6.76
N ILE A 198 11.30 -3.96 -7.69
CA ILE A 198 10.43 -5.00 -8.27
C ILE A 198 10.96 -5.51 -9.61
N GLY A 199 12.00 -4.86 -10.15
CA GLY A 199 12.67 -5.26 -11.37
C GLY A 199 13.61 -6.45 -11.18
N THR A 200 14.47 -6.65 -12.18
CA THR A 200 15.46 -7.75 -12.20
C THR A 200 16.89 -7.23 -12.20
N GLU A 201 17.09 -5.92 -12.32
CA GLU A 201 18.40 -5.27 -12.23
C GLU A 201 18.59 -4.59 -10.88
N VAL A 202 19.86 -4.42 -10.45
CA VAL A 202 20.20 -3.64 -9.27
C VAL A 202 19.94 -2.16 -9.55
N LEU A 203 19.23 -1.49 -8.65
CA LEU A 203 19.00 -0.04 -8.70
C LEU A 203 20.05 0.67 -7.83
N ARG A 204 20.66 1.73 -8.35
CA ARG A 204 21.84 2.36 -7.75
C ARG A 204 21.61 3.83 -7.48
N ASN A 205 22.02 4.27 -6.30
CA ASN A 205 22.08 5.67 -5.91
C ASN A 205 20.74 6.40 -6.09
N PRO A 206 19.68 5.96 -5.38
CA PRO A 206 18.39 6.65 -5.43
C PRO A 206 18.54 8.09 -4.94
N VAL A 207 17.98 9.04 -5.69
CA VAL A 207 17.80 10.43 -5.27
C VAL A 207 16.32 10.66 -5.06
N ILE A 208 15.91 11.03 -3.86
CA ILE A 208 14.54 11.31 -3.48
C ILE A 208 14.28 12.80 -3.69
N CYS A 209 13.16 13.15 -4.31
CA CYS A 209 12.62 14.50 -4.33
C CYS A 209 11.25 14.49 -3.65
N LEU A 210 11.10 15.28 -2.59
CA LEU A 210 9.81 15.56 -1.97
C LEU A 210 9.35 16.95 -2.43
N ARG A 211 8.19 17.02 -3.06
CA ARG A 211 7.63 18.28 -3.57
C ARG A 211 6.39 18.67 -2.81
N SER A 212 6.32 19.90 -2.33
CA SER A 212 5.17 20.48 -1.65
C SER A 212 4.44 21.50 -2.53
N SER A 213 3.12 21.57 -2.38
CA SER A 213 2.27 22.57 -3.00
C SER A 213 1.19 23.01 -2.01
N PRO A 214 1.05 24.32 -1.71
CA PRO A 214 1.91 25.44 -2.14
C PRO A 214 3.37 25.31 -1.66
N SER A 215 4.30 25.99 -2.32
CA SER A 215 5.69 26.08 -1.84
C SER A 215 5.71 26.68 -0.42
N GLU A 216 6.71 26.32 0.39
CA GLU A 216 6.87 26.79 1.79
C GLU A 216 5.78 26.35 2.78
N SER A 217 4.76 25.58 2.36
CA SER A 217 3.67 25.12 3.23
C SER A 217 4.09 24.03 4.23
N ILE A 218 5.26 23.42 4.04
CA ILE A 218 5.78 22.36 4.89
C ILE A 218 7.25 22.56 5.21
N LYS A 219 7.66 22.01 6.36
CA LYS A 219 9.05 21.79 6.72
C LYS A 219 9.33 20.30 6.78
N ILE A 220 10.29 19.84 5.99
CA ILE A 220 10.81 18.47 6.03
C ILE A 220 11.99 18.42 7.01
N SER A 221 12.02 17.34 7.80
CA SER A 221 13.02 17.07 8.82
C SER A 221 13.08 15.56 9.08
N GLY A 222 13.93 15.11 9.99
CA GLY A 222 14.11 13.69 10.30
C GLY A 222 15.58 13.30 10.44
N GLN A 223 15.90 12.04 10.15
CA GLN A 223 17.28 11.55 10.11
C GLN A 223 17.95 11.84 8.75
N ILE A 224 17.93 13.13 8.35
CA ILE A 224 18.56 13.63 7.12
C ILE A 224 19.65 14.64 7.54
N LEU A 225 20.90 14.35 7.17
CA LEU A 225 22.03 15.20 7.54
C LEU A 225 22.25 16.35 6.54
N PRO A 226 22.64 17.55 7.01
CA PRO A 226 23.21 18.57 6.12
C PRO A 226 24.48 18.06 5.42
N PRO A 227 24.78 18.50 4.18
CA PRO A 227 25.94 18.03 3.42
C PRO A 227 27.26 18.17 4.19
N ASN A 228 27.51 19.36 4.75
CA ASN A 228 28.75 19.70 5.47
C ASN A 228 28.96 18.83 6.73
N VAL A 229 27.87 18.41 7.37
CA VAL A 229 27.90 17.54 8.55
C VAL A 229 28.12 16.08 8.14
N ALA A 230 27.50 15.63 7.04
CA ALA A 230 27.71 14.29 6.51
C ALA A 230 29.17 14.06 6.09
N GLU A 231 29.81 15.06 5.49
CA GLU A 231 31.23 15.01 5.12
C GLU A 231 32.14 14.97 6.35
N THR A 232 31.88 15.80 7.36
CA THR A 232 32.72 15.86 8.56
C THR A 232 32.58 14.60 9.43
N LEU A 233 31.36 14.10 9.65
CA LEU A 233 31.12 12.89 10.45
C LEU A 233 31.57 11.61 9.74
N GLY A 234 31.54 11.59 8.41
CA GLY A 234 32.07 10.49 7.59
C GLY A 234 33.60 10.36 7.64
N VAL A 235 34.30 11.45 7.93
CA VAL A 235 35.77 11.46 8.08
C VAL A 235 36.19 11.12 9.53
N MET A 236 35.35 11.38 10.53
CA MET A 236 35.71 11.20 11.95
C MET A 236 35.38 9.81 12.54
N LYS A 237 34.49 9.04 11.93
CA LYS A 237 34.20 7.66 12.35
C LYS A 237 34.78 6.68 11.33
N ASN A 238 35.68 5.81 11.78
CA ASN A 238 36.13 4.60 11.05
C ASN A 238 35.00 3.57 10.83
N GLU A 239 33.74 3.94 11.06
CA GLU A 239 32.55 3.15 10.79
C GLU A 239 31.69 3.91 9.77
N GLU A 240 31.39 3.23 8.66
CA GLU A 240 30.55 3.69 7.57
C GLU A 240 29.29 4.41 8.05
N THR A 241 29.24 5.74 7.89
CA THR A 241 28.05 6.54 8.19
C THR A 241 26.96 6.20 7.17
N LYS A 242 26.04 5.33 7.59
CA LYS A 242 24.85 4.96 6.83
C LYS A 242 23.75 5.98 7.10
N GLY A 243 23.01 6.38 6.06
CA GLY A 243 21.88 7.29 6.21
C GLY A 243 21.67 8.16 4.97
N TRP A 244 20.92 9.24 5.16
CA TRP A 244 20.49 10.15 4.12
C TRP A 244 21.00 11.56 4.39
N LYS A 245 21.30 12.31 3.34
CA LYS A 245 21.69 13.71 3.41
C LYS A 245 20.93 14.54 2.39
N TYR A 246 20.83 15.84 2.63
CA TYR A 246 20.40 16.75 1.58
C TYR A 246 21.42 16.76 0.43
N MET A 247 20.92 16.89 -0.80
CA MET A 247 21.76 16.70 -1.98
C MET A 247 22.72 17.87 -2.23
N ASN A 248 22.25 19.10 -2.05
CA ASN A 248 22.96 20.32 -2.40
C ASN A 248 23.28 21.17 -1.15
N GLU A 249 24.31 22.03 -1.22
CA GLU A 249 24.63 22.97 -0.14
C GLU A 249 23.52 24.02 0.04
N GLU A 250 22.88 24.41 -1.06
CA GLU A 250 21.74 25.33 -1.15
C GLU A 250 20.39 24.66 -0.84
N TRP A 251 20.39 23.51 -0.15
CA TRP A 251 19.17 22.74 0.17
C TRP A 251 18.07 23.57 0.86
N PHE A 252 18.45 24.64 1.56
CA PHE A 252 17.50 25.55 2.18
C PHE A 252 16.71 26.36 1.14
N GLU A 253 17.35 26.84 0.08
CA GLU A 253 16.71 27.60 -1.01
C GLU A 253 15.82 26.69 -1.88
N GLU A 254 16.19 25.42 -2.03
CA GLU A 254 15.36 24.42 -2.72
C GLU A 254 14.08 24.13 -1.92
N MET A 255 14.20 24.04 -0.59
CA MET A 255 13.04 23.88 0.29
C MET A 255 12.08 25.07 0.19
N GLU A 256 12.59 26.30 0.04
CA GLU A 256 11.76 27.49 -0.22
C GLU A 256 10.99 27.38 -1.55
N LYS A 257 11.61 26.80 -2.58
CA LYS A 257 10.92 26.49 -3.86
C LYS A 257 9.89 25.35 -3.74
N GLY A 258 9.77 24.74 -2.57
CA GLY A 258 8.87 23.62 -2.31
C GLY A 258 9.43 22.26 -2.73
N GLU A 259 10.74 22.15 -3.00
CA GLU A 259 11.37 20.88 -3.37
C GLU A 259 12.46 20.51 -2.36
N THR A 260 12.52 19.24 -1.96
CA THR A 260 13.54 18.75 -1.04
C THR A 260 14.24 17.55 -1.65
N TRP A 261 15.50 17.74 -2.01
CA TRP A 261 16.33 16.74 -2.66
C TRP A 261 17.22 16.03 -1.64
N ILE A 262 17.08 14.70 -1.57
CA ILE A 262 17.73 13.84 -0.57
C ILE A 262 18.45 12.70 -1.29
N CYS A 263 19.69 12.44 -0.92
CA CYS A 263 20.49 11.34 -1.47
C CYS A 263 21.14 10.52 -0.34
N PRO A 264 21.52 9.26 -0.59
CA PRO A 264 22.19 8.47 0.42
C PRO A 264 23.60 9.03 0.67
N ILE A 265 24.06 8.98 1.93
CA ILE A 265 25.40 9.44 2.31
C ILE A 265 26.48 8.58 1.61
N GLN A 266 26.20 7.30 1.47
CA GLN A 266 27.05 6.33 0.79
C GLN A 266 26.34 5.76 -0.43
N SER A 267 27.10 5.37 -1.45
CA SER A 267 26.52 4.74 -2.63
C SER A 267 25.69 3.52 -2.23
N LYS A 268 24.42 3.51 -2.66
CA LYS A 268 23.43 2.53 -2.20
C LYS A 268 22.92 1.71 -3.36
N ASN A 269 22.98 0.39 -3.20
CA ASN A 269 22.50 -0.57 -4.17
C ASN A 269 21.26 -1.28 -3.62
N ILE A 270 20.16 -1.24 -4.34
CA ILE A 270 18.93 -1.95 -4.03
C ILE A 270 18.86 -3.16 -4.97
N ASN A 271 19.14 -4.37 -4.45
CA ASN A 271 19.06 -5.58 -5.28
C ASN A 271 17.60 -5.94 -5.59
N PRO A 272 17.34 -6.76 -6.63
CA PRO A 272 15.99 -7.25 -6.92
C PRO A 272 15.31 -7.85 -5.68
N ARG A 273 14.07 -7.43 -5.43
CA ARG A 273 13.23 -7.77 -4.27
C ARG A 273 13.69 -7.20 -2.93
N GLN A 274 14.68 -6.31 -2.91
CA GLN A 274 15.03 -5.56 -1.71
C GLN A 274 14.27 -4.24 -1.65
N THR A 275 14.07 -3.77 -0.42
CA THR A 275 13.50 -2.46 -0.12
C THR A 275 14.54 -1.63 0.59
N GLU A 276 14.68 -0.39 0.16
CA GLU A 276 15.44 0.64 0.85
C GLU A 276 14.47 1.69 1.40
N SER A 277 14.79 2.37 2.49
CA SER A 277 13.84 3.29 3.11
C SER A 277 14.51 4.53 3.70
N LEU A 278 13.89 5.68 3.46
CA LEU A 278 14.14 6.89 4.22
C LEU A 278 13.24 6.84 5.45
N THR A 279 13.83 6.47 6.59
CA THR A 279 13.09 6.27 7.85
C THR A 279 13.02 7.54 8.68
N ASN A 280 11.97 7.68 9.50
CA ASN A 280 11.77 8.81 10.40
C ASN A 280 11.78 10.16 9.65
N LEU A 281 11.12 10.18 8.49
CA LEU A 281 10.77 11.40 7.77
C LEU A 281 9.70 12.14 8.60
N GLN A 282 9.98 13.41 8.89
CA GLN A 282 9.10 14.27 9.67
C GLN A 282 8.69 15.47 8.83
N ILE A 283 7.39 15.64 8.61
CA ILE A 283 6.82 16.77 7.87
C ILE A 283 5.99 17.60 8.85
N SER A 284 6.38 18.86 9.04
CA SER A 284 5.59 19.82 9.82
C SER A 284 4.89 20.78 8.89
N VAL A 285 3.59 20.98 9.07
CA VAL A 285 2.85 22.01 8.31
C VAL A 285 3.22 23.39 8.86
N LEU A 286 3.71 24.26 7.99
CA LEU A 286 4.04 25.65 8.31
C LEU A 286 2.83 26.51 8.00
N GLN A 287 2.41 27.33 8.97
CA GLN A 287 1.35 28.33 8.83
C GLN A 287 0.12 27.80 8.09
N PRO A 288 -0.73 26.97 8.73
CA PRO A 288 -1.96 26.48 8.14
C PRO A 288 -2.90 27.67 7.88
N GLU A 289 -2.77 28.33 6.72
CA GLU A 289 -3.71 29.36 6.30
C GLU A 289 -5.07 28.69 6.03
N GLU A 290 -6.14 29.41 6.39
CA GLU A 290 -7.51 28.92 6.26
C GLU A 290 -7.81 28.56 4.79
N ASN A 291 -8.41 27.38 4.53
CA ASN A 291 -8.72 26.86 3.19
C ASN A 291 -7.52 26.52 2.29
N SER A 292 -6.33 26.28 2.87
CA SER A 292 -5.20 25.73 2.13
C SER A 292 -5.36 24.22 1.88
N ASN A 293 -5.07 23.79 0.65
CA ASN A 293 -4.89 22.39 0.29
C ASN A 293 -3.40 22.14 0.15
N ILE A 294 -2.82 21.47 1.14
CA ILE A 294 -1.40 21.15 1.17
C ILE A 294 -1.22 19.75 0.58
N ARG A 295 -0.35 19.64 -0.43
CA ARG A 295 -0.05 18.40 -1.11
C ARG A 295 1.45 18.13 -1.04
N VAL A 296 1.82 16.90 -0.71
CA VAL A 296 3.21 16.44 -0.71
C VAL A 296 3.33 15.21 -1.59
N GLU A 297 4.17 15.31 -2.62
CA GLU A 297 4.45 14.27 -3.59
C GLU A 297 5.89 13.79 -3.43
N ALA A 298 6.15 12.52 -3.74
CA ALA A 298 7.48 11.95 -3.68
C ALA A 298 7.87 11.35 -5.03
N PHE A 299 9.10 11.63 -5.46
CA PHE A 299 9.72 11.11 -6.67
C PHE A 299 11.07 10.51 -6.34
N VAL A 300 11.45 9.45 -7.05
CA VAL A 300 12.76 8.80 -6.90
C VAL A 300 13.43 8.68 -8.25
N PHE A 301 14.65 9.20 -8.33
CA PHE A 301 15.46 9.23 -9.53
C PHE A 301 16.69 8.33 -9.36
N PHE A 302 16.94 7.48 -10.35
CA PHE A 302 18.18 6.72 -10.49
C PHE A 302 18.94 7.25 -11.70
N LYS A 303 19.68 8.35 -11.51
CA LYS A 303 20.30 9.14 -12.60
C LYS A 303 21.19 8.30 -13.52
N GLU A 304 21.99 7.39 -12.96
CA GLU A 304 22.87 6.48 -13.73
C GLU A 304 22.11 5.51 -14.64
N GLN A 305 20.82 5.32 -14.37
CA GLN A 305 19.99 4.30 -15.01
C GLN A 305 18.88 4.88 -15.86
N ASP A 306 18.77 6.21 -15.93
CA ASP A 306 17.70 6.97 -16.59
C ASP A 306 16.30 6.47 -16.20
N LEU A 307 16.09 6.35 -14.88
CA LEU A 307 14.84 5.87 -14.30
C LEU A 307 14.29 6.89 -13.31
N GLU A 308 13.05 7.28 -13.53
CA GLU A 308 12.25 8.14 -12.65
C GLU A 308 11.00 7.38 -12.23
N ILE A 309 10.69 7.40 -10.93
CA ILE A 309 9.55 6.72 -10.36
C ILE A 309 8.81 7.70 -9.44
N SER A 310 7.54 7.96 -9.72
CA SER A 310 6.65 8.66 -8.79
C SER A 310 6.15 7.70 -7.72
N SER A 311 5.99 8.20 -6.50
CA SER A 311 5.33 7.46 -5.43
C SER A 311 3.89 7.08 -5.80
N SER A 312 3.48 5.89 -5.36
CA SER A 312 2.16 5.31 -5.59
C SER A 312 1.07 6.03 -4.80
N ASN A 313 1.45 6.75 -3.76
CA ASN A 313 0.59 7.61 -2.97
C ASN A 313 1.24 8.96 -2.68
N GLN A 314 0.41 9.89 -2.25
CA GLN A 314 0.77 11.26 -1.90
C GLN A 314 0.03 11.68 -0.63
N ILE A 315 0.56 12.67 0.05
CA ILE A 315 -0.11 13.28 1.21
C ILE A 315 -0.94 14.46 0.68
N SER A 316 -2.21 14.53 1.07
CA SER A 316 -3.07 15.69 0.83
C SER A 316 -3.82 16.04 2.10
N LEU A 317 -3.67 17.29 2.54
CA LEU A 317 -4.29 17.84 3.74
C LEU A 317 -5.18 19.01 3.32
N LEU A 318 -6.48 18.86 3.53
CA LEU A 318 -7.45 19.92 3.32
C LEU A 318 -7.82 20.53 4.66
N LEU A 319 -7.47 21.80 4.87
CA LEU A 319 -7.74 22.51 6.12
C LEU A 319 -9.02 23.33 5.98
N THR A 320 -10.10 22.86 6.62
CA THR A 320 -11.43 23.51 6.59
C THR A 320 -11.79 24.11 7.95
N LYS A 321 -12.43 25.28 7.94
CA LYS A 321 -12.98 25.88 9.16
C LYS A 321 -14.19 25.08 9.66
N LYS A 322 -14.27 24.86 10.98
CA LYS A 322 -15.50 24.41 11.63
C LYS A 322 -16.47 25.59 11.64
N GLN A 323 -17.65 25.43 11.02
CA GLN A 323 -18.71 26.45 11.04
C GLN A 323 -19.28 26.65 12.43
#